data_AF-E2CNU1-F1
#
_entry.id   AF-E2CNU1-F1
#
_cell.length_a   1.000
_cell.length_b   1.000
_cell.length_c   1.000
_cell.angle_alpha   90.00
_cell.angle_beta   90.00
_cell.angle_gamma   90.00
#
_symmetry.space_group_name_H-M   'P 1'
#
loop_
_entity.id
_entity.type
_entity.pdbx_description
1 polymer ?
#
loop_
_entity_poly.entity_id
_entity_poly.type
_entity_poly.pdbx_seq_one_letter_code
_entity_poly.pdbx_strand_id
1 'polypeptide(L)'
;MHFLNSIRPVFAPEGGAGAGSGEGSGEGTWTPPEGIPAEFVGTSADETLAKLLPAYTETHSRAEGLRTKVAQMPTRPDTSDAYTFDPGDKLKPWFGDLNSDPIWGHTRKAAHEAGLSQDQLQKFVSGVYGPMIDEGLLATPYDPATELKTFMSESGLDQKGVEQALLNNEAFAKGLSSQLKGVSENMKPEIQALLVSLSDTAAGNVLLRALSGRLAENGIRISGESGGNGVLTAEDVKKLHTDPRIDPRNRNHSDPDKRFDEDLRKRYDEACNQSRN
;
A
#
# COMPACT_ATOMS: atom_id res chain seq x y z
N MET A 1 9.79 20.97 -25.58
CA MET A 1 10.42 21.38 -24.31
C MET A 1 11.66 22.19 -24.60
N HIS A 2 11.55 23.52 -24.60
CA HIS A 2 12.68 24.46 -24.66
C HIS A 2 12.23 25.77 -24.02
N PHE A 3 12.69 26.04 -22.81
CA PHE A 3 12.70 27.38 -22.22
C PHE A 3 14.11 27.62 -21.68
N LEU A 4 14.94 28.21 -22.53
CA LEU A 4 16.23 28.81 -22.18
C LEU A 4 16.14 30.30 -22.45
N ASN A 5 16.67 31.07 -21.49
CA ASN A 5 17.26 32.40 -21.64
C ASN A 5 16.40 33.53 -22.21
N SER A 6 15.89 34.37 -21.30
CA SER A 6 15.72 35.81 -21.55
C SER A 6 16.45 36.59 -20.46
N ILE A 7 17.79 36.59 -20.55
CA ILE A 7 18.63 37.59 -19.87
C ILE A 7 18.80 38.72 -20.89
N ARG A 8 18.13 39.86 -20.66
CA ARG A 8 18.42 41.10 -21.36
C ARG A 8 19.40 41.92 -20.52
N PRO A 9 20.57 42.31 -21.05
CA PRO A 9 21.45 43.27 -20.39
C PRO A 9 20.91 44.69 -20.66
N VAL A 10 20.70 45.48 -19.60
CA VAL A 10 20.47 46.93 -19.72
C VAL A 10 21.64 47.63 -19.05
N PHE A 11 22.76 47.69 -19.75
CA PHE A 11 23.81 48.68 -19.52
C PHE A 11 24.32 49.15 -20.88
N ALA A 12 23.83 50.31 -21.29
CA ALA A 12 24.50 51.16 -22.28
C ALA A 12 24.95 52.43 -21.54
N PRO A 13 26.23 52.82 -21.63
CA PRO A 13 26.73 54.06 -21.06
C PRO A 13 26.66 55.18 -22.10
N GLU A 14 25.96 56.26 -21.81
CA GLU A 14 26.20 57.54 -22.47
C GLU A 14 26.46 58.61 -21.43
N GLY A 15 27.61 59.27 -21.60
CA GLY A 15 28.10 60.29 -20.70
C GLY A 15 27.37 61.62 -20.86
N GLY A 16 27.41 62.40 -19.79
CA GLY A 16 26.99 63.79 -19.78
C GLY A 16 27.45 64.43 -18.48
N ALA A 17 28.59 65.11 -18.53
CA ALA A 17 29.06 65.96 -17.45
C ALA A 17 28.07 67.12 -17.24
N GLY A 18 27.65 67.32 -15.99
CA GLY A 18 26.83 68.46 -15.58
C GLY A 18 27.01 68.70 -14.09
N ALA A 19 27.93 69.61 -13.75
CA ALA A 19 28.02 70.19 -12.42
C ALA A 19 26.74 70.99 -12.15
N GLY A 20 26.07 70.71 -11.04
CA GLY A 20 24.86 71.40 -10.60
C GLY A 20 24.63 71.18 -9.12
N SER A 21 25.22 72.04 -8.31
CA SER A 21 24.79 72.31 -6.93
C SER A 21 23.32 72.72 -6.94
N GLY A 22 22.48 71.94 -6.26
CA GLY A 22 21.03 72.17 -6.18
C GLY A 22 20.45 71.54 -4.94
N GLU A 23 20.48 72.30 -3.85
CA GLU A 23 19.60 72.14 -2.69
C GLU A 23 18.16 72.11 -3.21
N GLY A 24 17.46 70.99 -3.00
CA GLY A 24 16.16 70.73 -3.60
C GLY A 24 15.32 69.85 -2.70
N SER A 25 14.63 70.50 -1.76
CA SER A 25 13.44 70.00 -1.08
C SER A 25 12.42 69.52 -2.12
N GLY A 26 12.24 68.21 -2.24
CA GLY A 26 11.20 67.59 -3.04
C GLY A 26 10.41 66.60 -2.20
N GLU A 27 9.20 66.98 -1.82
CA GLU A 27 8.14 66.06 -1.36
C GLU A 27 7.76 65.09 -2.49
N GLY A 28 8.62 64.10 -2.73
CA GLY A 28 8.21 62.83 -3.32
C GLY A 28 8.10 61.83 -2.18
N THR A 29 6.90 61.33 -1.91
CA THR A 29 6.69 60.28 -0.90
C THR A 29 7.55 59.07 -1.28
N TRP A 30 8.65 58.88 -0.55
CA TRP A 30 9.55 57.75 -0.76
C TRP A 30 8.76 56.45 -0.54
N THR A 31 8.70 55.62 -1.57
CA THR A 31 8.15 54.26 -1.48
C THR A 31 9.29 53.26 -1.58
N PRO A 32 9.46 52.36 -0.60
CA PRO A 32 10.51 51.37 -0.66
C PRO A 32 10.34 50.45 -1.87
N PRO A 33 11.43 50.11 -2.58
CA PRO A 33 11.42 49.08 -3.62
C PRO A 33 10.87 47.75 -3.11
N GLU A 34 10.10 47.05 -3.94
CA GLU A 34 9.59 45.72 -3.60
C GLU A 34 10.75 44.72 -3.37
N GLY A 35 10.62 43.88 -2.34
CA GLY A 35 11.60 42.83 -2.02
C GLY A 35 12.63 43.16 -0.94
N ILE A 36 12.61 44.38 -0.38
CA ILE A 36 13.43 44.74 0.79
C ILE A 36 12.69 44.32 2.07
N PRO A 37 13.30 43.52 2.98
CA PRO A 37 12.69 43.19 4.26
C PRO A 37 12.35 44.44 5.07
N ALA A 38 11.21 44.43 5.76
CA ALA A 38 10.64 45.62 6.42
C ALA A 38 11.59 46.27 7.45
N GLU A 39 12.46 45.47 8.07
CA GLU A 39 13.47 45.91 9.02
C GLU A 39 14.56 46.81 8.40
N PHE A 40 14.75 46.76 7.07
CA PHE A 40 15.72 47.59 6.36
C PHE A 40 15.10 48.80 5.68
N VAL A 41 13.78 48.96 5.74
CA VAL A 41 13.08 50.11 5.16
C VAL A 41 13.24 51.34 6.07
N GLY A 42 13.81 52.40 5.52
CA GLY A 42 13.91 53.71 6.15
C GLY A 42 12.76 54.64 5.73
N THR A 43 12.60 55.74 6.45
CA THR A 43 11.65 56.80 6.09
C THR A 43 12.05 57.55 4.81
N SER A 44 13.31 57.40 4.39
CA SER A 44 13.87 57.91 3.13
C SER A 44 14.73 56.87 2.40
N ALA A 45 15.08 57.17 1.14
CA ALA A 45 16.01 56.35 0.35
C ALA A 45 17.39 56.23 1.03
N ASP A 46 17.89 57.35 1.55
CA ASP A 46 19.19 57.42 2.22
C ASP A 46 19.19 56.64 3.54
N GLU A 47 18.09 56.67 4.29
CA GLU A 47 17.96 55.89 5.53
C GLU A 47 17.82 54.38 5.23
N THR A 48 17.12 54.01 4.15
CA THR A 48 17.02 52.62 3.68
C THR A 48 18.39 52.09 3.25
N LEU A 49 19.15 52.88 2.48
CA LEU A 49 20.52 52.55 2.08
C LEU A 49 21.46 52.48 3.29
N ALA A 50 21.36 53.42 4.23
CA ALA A 50 22.15 53.41 5.46
C ALA A 50 21.86 52.21 6.37
N LYS A 51 20.67 51.60 6.30
CA LYS A 51 20.32 50.34 6.99
C LYS A 51 20.77 49.10 6.20
N LEU A 52 20.67 49.13 4.87
CA LEU A 52 21.07 48.02 4.01
C LEU A 52 22.59 47.87 3.88
N LEU A 53 23.33 48.98 3.82
CA LEU A 53 24.78 48.98 3.64
C LEU A 53 25.50 48.22 4.75
N PRO A 54 25.25 48.46 6.05
CA PRO A 54 25.85 47.68 7.14
C PRO A 54 25.47 46.19 7.07
N ALA A 55 24.23 45.87 6.70
CA ALA A 55 23.80 44.48 6.49
C ALA A 55 24.46 43.81 5.27
N TYR A 56 24.96 44.61 4.31
CA TYR A 56 25.66 44.11 3.12
C TYR A 56 27.19 44.07 3.29
N THR A 57 27.79 45.06 3.95
CA THR A 57 29.24 45.24 4.03
C THR A 57 29.83 44.68 5.33
N GLU A 58 29.06 44.65 6.41
CA GLU A 58 29.55 44.09 7.67
C GLU A 58 29.41 42.57 7.63
N THR A 59 30.53 41.91 7.38
CA THR A 59 30.66 40.45 7.49
C THR A 59 30.15 39.94 8.84
N HIS A 60 30.26 40.74 9.91
CA HIS A 60 29.81 40.38 11.25
C HIS A 60 28.27 40.30 11.37
N SER A 61 27.52 41.28 10.87
CA SER A 61 26.05 41.28 10.94
C SER A 61 25.43 40.20 10.04
N ARG A 62 26.03 39.93 8.88
CA ARG A 62 25.67 38.78 8.03
C ARG A 62 25.98 37.45 8.70
N ALA A 63 27.18 37.32 9.25
CA ALA A 63 27.60 36.11 9.93
C ALA A 63 26.77 35.88 11.19
N GLU A 64 26.38 36.93 11.92
CA GLU A 64 25.56 36.85 13.13
C GLU A 64 24.09 36.54 12.82
N GLY A 65 23.52 37.13 11.76
CA GLY A 65 22.20 36.77 11.27
C GLY A 65 22.12 35.34 10.74
N LEU A 66 23.12 34.90 9.97
CA LEU A 66 23.24 33.50 9.53
C LEU A 66 23.52 32.57 10.71
N ARG A 67 24.39 32.94 11.64
CA ARG A 67 24.71 32.14 12.84
C ARG A 67 23.51 32.00 13.76
N THR A 68 22.73 33.06 13.95
CA THR A 68 21.49 33.01 14.73
C THR A 68 20.45 32.13 14.06
N LYS A 69 20.28 32.26 12.73
CA LYS A 69 19.38 31.38 11.96
C LYS A 69 19.84 29.92 12.00
N VAL A 70 21.14 29.65 11.83
CA VAL A 70 21.72 28.31 11.90
C VAL A 70 21.63 27.74 13.33
N ALA A 71 21.82 28.56 14.36
CA ALA A 71 21.68 28.16 15.75
C ALA A 71 20.22 27.85 16.14
N GLN A 72 19.25 28.46 15.46
CA GLN A 72 17.82 28.22 15.65
C GLN A 72 17.27 27.12 14.72
N MET A 73 18.05 26.66 13.73
CA MET A 73 17.63 25.54 12.90
C MET A 73 17.58 24.27 13.76
N PRO A 74 16.51 23.48 13.67
CA PRO A 74 16.43 22.23 14.40
C PRO A 74 17.61 21.35 13.96
N THR A 75 18.43 20.96 14.93
CA THR A 75 19.62 20.15 14.69
C THR A 75 19.24 18.69 14.54
N ARG A 76 20.04 17.93 13.79
CA ARG A 76 19.92 16.48 13.80
C ARG A 76 20.15 15.95 15.23
N PRO A 77 19.47 14.87 15.64
CA PRO A 77 19.79 14.17 16.88
C PRO A 77 21.24 13.65 16.91
N ASP A 78 21.79 13.50 18.11
CA ASP A 78 23.19 13.04 18.28
C ASP A 78 23.40 11.62 17.76
N THR A 79 22.39 10.76 17.88
CA THR A 79 22.42 9.37 17.43
C THR A 79 21.24 9.05 16.53
N SER A 80 21.39 8.07 15.64
CA SER A 80 20.28 7.55 14.83
C SER A 80 19.16 6.95 15.70
N ASP A 81 19.47 6.47 16.91
CA ASP A 81 18.43 5.86 17.75
C ASP A 81 17.51 6.88 18.41
N ALA A 82 17.92 8.14 18.49
CA ALA A 82 17.12 9.21 19.08
C ALA A 82 15.96 9.69 18.19
N TYR A 83 15.90 9.27 16.91
CA TYR A 83 14.74 9.55 16.09
C TYR A 83 13.53 8.77 16.58
N THR A 84 12.49 9.50 16.89
CA THR A 84 11.17 8.94 17.20
C THR A 84 10.24 9.18 16.02
N PHE A 85 9.16 8.43 15.90
CA PHE A 85 8.12 8.79 14.95
C PHE A 85 6.80 8.37 15.56
N ASP A 86 5.95 9.36 15.77
CA ASP A 86 4.57 9.15 16.18
C ASP A 86 3.69 9.32 14.93
N PRO A 87 3.36 8.23 14.22
CA PRO A 87 2.43 8.30 13.12
C PRO A 87 1.09 8.76 13.68
N GLY A 88 0.55 9.86 13.13
CA GLY A 88 -0.81 10.28 13.49
C GLY A 88 -1.83 9.17 13.27
N ASP A 89 -3.01 9.26 13.88
CA ASP A 89 -4.01 8.18 13.93
C ASP A 89 -4.31 7.53 12.56
N LYS A 90 -4.27 8.32 11.49
CA LYS A 90 -4.43 7.84 10.11
C LYS A 90 -3.32 6.92 9.65
N LEU A 91 -2.06 7.18 10.00
CA LEU A 91 -0.89 6.44 9.52
C LEU A 91 -0.60 5.23 10.41
N LYS A 92 -1.04 5.26 11.66
CA LYS A 92 -0.74 4.24 12.67
C LYS A 92 -0.97 2.80 12.21
N PRO A 93 -2.04 2.45 11.46
CA PRO A 93 -2.23 1.08 10.96
C PRO A 93 -1.10 0.59 10.05
N TRP A 94 -0.45 1.48 9.29
CA TRP A 94 0.58 1.13 8.31
C TRP A 94 1.98 0.99 8.90
N PHE A 95 2.24 1.61 10.07
CA PHE A 95 3.57 1.65 10.67
C PHE A 95 3.76 0.66 11.84
N GLY A 96 2.69 0.02 12.33
CA GLY A 96 2.76 -1.05 13.32
C GLY A 96 3.62 -0.68 14.55
N ASP A 97 4.42 -1.65 15.04
CA ASP A 97 5.45 -1.38 16.04
C ASP A 97 6.79 -1.07 15.38
N LEU A 98 7.08 0.23 15.26
CA LEU A 98 8.29 0.79 14.68
C LEU A 98 9.59 0.28 15.34
N ASN A 99 9.55 -0.14 16.61
CA ASN A 99 10.76 -0.65 17.28
C ASN A 99 11.15 -2.05 16.79
N SER A 100 10.16 -2.81 16.32
CA SER A 100 10.37 -4.14 15.76
C SER A 100 10.67 -4.11 14.26
N ASP A 101 10.46 -2.97 13.60
CA ASP A 101 10.60 -2.83 12.15
C ASP A 101 12.07 -2.56 11.75
N PRO A 102 12.75 -3.50 11.05
CA PRO A 102 14.09 -3.28 10.56
C PRO A 102 14.18 -2.12 9.54
N ILE A 103 13.11 -1.86 8.79
CA ILE A 103 13.04 -0.74 7.84
C ILE A 103 13.15 0.58 8.60
N TRP A 104 12.45 0.72 9.72
CA TRP A 104 12.57 1.91 10.56
C TRP A 104 14.00 2.12 11.08
N GLY A 105 14.70 1.04 11.45
CA GLY A 105 16.12 1.08 11.78
C GLY A 105 16.98 1.67 10.66
N HIS A 106 16.73 1.28 9.40
CA HIS A 106 17.41 1.84 8.23
C HIS A 106 17.02 3.29 7.94
N THR A 107 15.73 3.63 8.08
CA THR A 107 15.23 5.00 7.89
C THR A 107 15.88 5.96 8.87
N ARG A 108 16.00 5.59 10.15
CA ARG A 108 16.68 6.40 11.18
C ARG A 108 18.16 6.63 10.89
N LYS A 109 18.88 5.60 10.41
CA LYS A 109 20.28 5.73 9.99
C LYS A 109 20.43 6.66 8.79
N ALA A 110 19.62 6.45 7.75
CA ALA A 110 19.63 7.30 6.56
C ALA A 110 19.28 8.77 6.89
N ALA A 111 18.33 9.00 7.79
CA ALA A 111 17.96 10.34 8.24
C ALA A 111 19.12 11.02 9.00
N HIS A 112 19.83 10.28 9.85
CA HIS A 112 21.00 10.78 10.58
C HIS A 112 22.16 11.15 9.64
N GLU A 113 22.45 10.28 8.69
CA GLU A 113 23.48 10.48 7.66
C GLU A 113 23.15 11.67 6.76
N ALA A 114 21.89 11.84 6.39
CA ALA A 114 21.39 12.98 5.63
C ALA A 114 21.32 14.30 6.45
N GLY A 115 21.56 14.22 7.76
CA GLY A 115 21.52 15.38 8.67
C GLY A 115 20.12 15.96 8.86
N LEU A 116 19.08 15.15 8.68
CA LEU A 116 17.70 15.59 8.90
C LEU A 116 17.44 15.80 10.39
N SER A 117 16.74 16.88 10.73
CA SER A 117 16.16 17.01 12.06
C SER A 117 14.98 16.05 12.26
N GLN A 118 14.63 15.82 13.52
CA GLN A 118 13.46 15.04 13.94
C GLN A 118 12.17 15.54 13.26
N ASP A 119 11.93 16.85 13.30
CA ASP A 119 10.77 17.49 12.67
C ASP A 119 10.74 17.31 11.15
N GLN A 120 11.90 17.42 10.50
CA GLN A 120 12.00 17.22 9.05
C GLN A 120 11.69 15.78 8.67
N LEU A 121 12.18 14.80 9.43
CA LEU A 121 11.85 13.40 9.22
C LEU A 121 10.34 13.16 9.37
N GLN A 122 9.73 13.65 10.45
CA GLN A 122 8.30 13.48 10.69
C GLN A 122 7.44 14.13 9.60
N LYS A 123 7.78 15.35 9.18
CA LYS A 123 7.10 16.06 8.07
C LYS A 123 7.29 15.34 6.74
N PHE A 124 8.48 14.80 6.49
CA PHE A 124 8.76 14.05 5.27
C PHE A 124 7.92 12.78 5.21
N VAL A 125 7.97 11.95 6.26
CA VAL A 125 7.19 10.70 6.30
C VAL A 125 5.69 11.01 6.23
N SER A 126 5.18 11.94 7.04
CA SER A 126 3.76 12.28 7.03
C SER A 126 3.32 12.91 5.70
N GLY A 127 4.17 13.73 5.08
CA GLY A 127 3.89 14.39 3.81
C GLY A 127 3.95 13.47 2.61
N VAL A 128 4.73 12.39 2.66
CA VAL A 128 4.76 11.36 1.61
C VAL A 128 3.60 10.39 1.78
N TYR A 129 3.42 9.81 2.96
CA TYR A 129 2.44 8.76 3.17
C TYR A 129 1.00 9.28 3.37
N GLY A 130 0.82 10.48 3.91
CA GLY A 130 -0.50 11.08 4.13
C GLY A 130 -1.33 11.19 2.84
N PRO A 131 -0.83 11.86 1.78
CA PRO A 131 -1.53 11.95 0.51
C PRO A 131 -1.75 10.60 -0.16
N MET A 132 -0.81 9.66 -0.05
CA MET A 132 -0.97 8.32 -0.62
C MET A 132 -2.13 7.54 0.01
N ILE A 133 -2.40 7.75 1.30
CA ILE A 133 -3.59 7.19 1.96
C ILE A 133 -4.85 7.91 1.47
N ASP A 134 -4.84 9.23 1.44
CA ASP A 134 -6.01 10.02 1.03
C ASP A 134 -6.39 9.76 -0.45
N GLU A 135 -5.42 9.46 -1.31
CA GLU A 135 -5.62 9.06 -2.72
C GLU A 135 -5.91 7.55 -2.89
N GLY A 136 -5.87 6.76 -1.81
CA GLY A 136 -6.10 5.31 -1.87
C GLY A 136 -5.02 4.53 -2.62
N LEU A 137 -3.81 5.09 -2.76
CA LEU A 137 -2.67 4.43 -3.40
C LEU A 137 -2.01 3.39 -2.50
N LEU A 138 -2.23 3.46 -1.18
CA LEU A 138 -1.79 2.46 -0.23
C LEU A 138 -2.92 1.50 0.09
N ALA A 139 -2.67 0.21 -0.17
CA ALA A 139 -3.54 -0.84 0.32
C ALA A 139 -3.66 -0.76 1.84
N THR A 140 -4.86 -1.00 2.36
CA THR A 140 -5.08 -1.06 3.80
C THR A 140 -4.24 -2.21 4.39
N PRO A 141 -3.65 -2.02 5.57
CA PRO A 141 -2.92 -3.08 6.24
C PRO A 141 -3.84 -4.26 6.50
N TYR A 142 -3.27 -5.46 6.40
CA TYR A 142 -4.02 -6.69 6.61
C TYR A 142 -4.49 -6.81 8.06
N ASP A 143 -5.80 -6.97 8.26
CA ASP A 143 -6.40 -7.29 9.55
C ASP A 143 -7.34 -8.51 9.41
N PRO A 144 -6.98 -9.68 9.96
CA PRO A 144 -7.78 -10.90 9.84
C PRO A 144 -9.23 -10.73 10.28
N ALA A 145 -9.49 -9.94 11.33
CA ALA A 145 -10.84 -9.76 11.85
C ALA A 145 -11.70 -8.94 10.89
N THR A 146 -11.13 -7.86 10.33
CA THR A 146 -11.79 -7.03 9.33
C THR A 146 -12.02 -7.79 8.02
N GLU A 147 -11.03 -8.57 7.57
CA GLU A 147 -11.14 -9.39 6.37
C GLU A 147 -12.23 -10.47 6.50
N LEU A 148 -12.26 -11.20 7.62
CA LEU A 148 -13.31 -12.18 7.89
C LEU A 148 -14.71 -11.55 7.92
N LYS A 149 -14.85 -10.38 8.57
CA LYS A 149 -16.12 -9.66 8.64
C LYS A 149 -16.56 -9.17 7.26
N THR A 150 -15.63 -8.66 6.47
CA THR A 150 -15.89 -8.21 5.10
C THR A 150 -16.32 -9.39 4.23
N PHE A 151 -15.60 -10.51 4.30
CA PHE A 151 -15.95 -11.71 3.55
C PHE A 151 -17.32 -12.27 3.96
N MET A 152 -17.65 -12.28 5.25
CA MET A 152 -18.97 -12.69 5.74
C MET A 152 -20.08 -11.80 5.19
N SER A 153 -19.88 -10.47 5.21
CA SER A 153 -20.84 -9.50 4.67
C SER A 153 -21.07 -9.66 3.17
N GLU A 154 -19.99 -9.78 2.40
CA GLU A 154 -20.05 -9.89 0.93
C GLU A 154 -20.60 -11.24 0.46
N SER A 155 -20.28 -12.32 1.17
CA SER A 155 -20.74 -13.67 0.80
C SER A 155 -22.16 -13.99 1.27
N GLY A 156 -22.72 -13.19 2.20
CA GLY A 156 -24.03 -13.43 2.80
C GLY A 156 -24.11 -14.73 3.61
N LEU A 157 -22.96 -15.29 4.02
CA LEU A 157 -22.87 -16.54 4.77
C LEU A 157 -22.88 -16.31 6.28
N ASP A 158 -23.29 -17.32 7.03
CA ASP A 158 -23.09 -17.38 8.48
C ASP A 158 -21.64 -17.79 8.82
N GLN A 159 -21.25 -17.69 10.08
CA GLN A 159 -19.88 -17.97 10.52
C GLN A 159 -19.40 -19.38 10.12
N LYS A 160 -20.26 -20.40 10.22
CA LYS A 160 -19.93 -21.76 9.81
C LYS A 160 -19.79 -21.90 8.30
N GLY A 161 -20.67 -21.26 7.54
CA GLY A 161 -20.56 -21.19 6.09
C GLY A 161 -19.28 -20.51 5.63
N VAL A 162 -18.89 -19.41 6.30
CA VAL A 162 -17.64 -18.70 6.03
C VAL A 162 -16.44 -19.60 6.26
N GLU A 163 -16.35 -20.28 7.41
CA GLU A 163 -15.26 -21.20 7.72
C GLU A 163 -15.12 -22.29 6.65
N GLN A 164 -16.23 -22.92 6.26
CA GLN A 164 -16.23 -23.92 5.21
C GLN A 164 -15.83 -23.33 3.84
N ALA A 165 -16.28 -22.11 3.53
CA ALA A 165 -15.94 -21.44 2.27
C ALA A 165 -14.45 -21.10 2.20
N LEU A 166 -13.83 -20.67 3.31
CA LEU A 166 -12.39 -20.42 3.38
C LEU A 166 -11.58 -21.70 3.16
N LEU A 167 -11.95 -22.80 3.85
CA LEU A 167 -11.31 -24.10 3.65
C LEU A 167 -11.43 -24.59 2.20
N ASN A 168 -12.62 -24.43 1.60
CA ASN A 168 -12.86 -24.81 0.21
C ASN A 168 -12.06 -23.93 -0.76
N ASN A 169 -11.94 -22.63 -0.51
CA ASN A 169 -11.18 -21.70 -1.32
C ASN A 169 -9.68 -22.00 -1.26
N GLU A 170 -9.15 -22.30 -0.08
CA GLU A 170 -7.76 -22.70 0.11
C GLU A 170 -7.45 -24.01 -0.62
N ALA A 171 -8.32 -25.03 -0.46
CA ALA A 171 -8.20 -26.31 -1.16
C ALA A 171 -8.29 -26.13 -2.69
N PHE A 172 -9.18 -25.27 -3.16
CA PHE A 172 -9.32 -24.90 -4.57
C PHE A 172 -8.05 -24.21 -5.09
N ALA A 173 -7.52 -23.22 -4.37
CA ALA A 173 -6.29 -22.52 -4.72
C ALA A 173 -5.08 -23.47 -4.84
N LYS A 174 -4.94 -24.39 -3.88
CA LYS A 174 -3.92 -25.44 -3.89
C LYS A 174 -4.11 -26.44 -5.04
N GLY A 175 -5.35 -26.80 -5.35
CA GLY A 175 -5.68 -27.73 -6.43
C GLY A 175 -5.55 -27.12 -7.83
N LEU A 176 -5.81 -25.82 -7.98
CA LEU A 176 -5.79 -25.15 -9.27
C LEU A 176 -4.37 -25.14 -9.87
N SER A 177 -3.33 -24.88 -9.06
CA SER A 177 -1.94 -24.81 -9.54
C SER A 177 -1.45 -26.11 -10.20
N SER A 178 -1.91 -27.27 -9.75
CA SER A 178 -1.54 -28.57 -10.33
C SER A 178 -2.24 -28.86 -11.66
N GLN A 179 -3.38 -28.20 -11.92
CA GLN A 179 -4.21 -28.42 -13.11
C GLN A 179 -3.97 -27.41 -14.23
N LEU A 180 -3.22 -26.33 -13.97
CA LEU A 180 -2.89 -25.32 -14.98
C LEU A 180 -1.95 -25.90 -16.05
N LYS A 181 -2.53 -26.22 -17.22
CA LYS A 181 -1.77 -26.62 -18.41
C LYS A 181 -1.06 -25.40 -19.01
N GLY A 182 0.21 -25.55 -19.38
CA GLY A 182 1.00 -24.50 -20.03
C GLY A 182 1.85 -23.63 -19.10
N VAL A 183 1.75 -23.84 -17.78
CA VAL A 183 2.68 -23.26 -16.80
C VAL A 183 3.91 -24.18 -16.71
N SER A 184 5.12 -23.59 -16.78
CA SER A 184 6.35 -24.35 -16.58
C SER A 184 6.46 -24.86 -15.13
N GLU A 185 7.06 -26.04 -14.92
CA GLU A 185 7.19 -26.64 -13.58
C GLU A 185 7.86 -25.69 -12.57
N ASN A 186 8.78 -24.84 -13.03
CA ASN A 186 9.50 -23.89 -12.19
C ASN A 186 8.60 -22.74 -11.67
N MET A 187 7.52 -22.40 -12.40
CA MET A 187 6.61 -21.32 -12.02
C MET A 187 5.43 -21.80 -11.16
N LYS A 188 5.16 -23.10 -11.13
CA LYS A 188 4.01 -23.65 -10.38
C LYS A 188 4.04 -23.31 -8.88
N PRO A 189 5.19 -23.36 -8.17
CA PRO A 189 5.23 -22.99 -6.76
C PRO A 189 4.88 -21.51 -6.52
N GLU A 190 5.37 -20.61 -7.38
CA GLU A 190 5.08 -19.18 -7.28
C GLU A 190 3.60 -18.88 -7.55
N ILE A 191 3.03 -19.52 -8.59
CA ILE A 191 1.60 -19.38 -8.90
C ILE A 191 0.73 -19.96 -7.77
N GLN A 192 1.13 -21.10 -7.19
CA GLN A 192 0.44 -21.66 -6.04
C GLN A 192 0.50 -20.72 -4.85
N ALA A 193 1.66 -20.16 -4.54
CA ALA A 193 1.82 -19.20 -3.45
C ALA A 193 0.95 -17.95 -3.67
N LEU A 194 0.87 -17.45 -4.92
CA LEU A 194 0.00 -16.34 -5.28
C LEU A 194 -1.48 -16.69 -5.15
N LEU A 195 -1.90 -17.88 -5.58
CA LEU A 195 -3.30 -18.31 -5.45
C LEU A 195 -3.70 -18.50 -3.99
N VAL A 196 -2.78 -19.03 -3.17
CA VAL A 196 -2.99 -19.19 -1.73
C VAL A 196 -3.02 -17.83 -1.04
N SER A 197 -2.18 -16.86 -1.41
CA SER A 197 -2.23 -15.52 -0.80
C SER A 197 -3.53 -14.76 -1.10
N LEU A 198 -4.23 -15.08 -2.19
CA LEU A 198 -5.59 -14.58 -2.42
C LEU A 198 -6.57 -15.08 -1.35
N SER A 199 -6.36 -16.27 -0.78
CA SER A 199 -7.21 -16.79 0.29
C SER A 199 -7.00 -16.10 1.65
N ASP A 200 -5.99 -15.23 1.78
CA ASP A 200 -5.81 -14.44 3.00
C ASP A 200 -6.77 -13.26 3.06
N THR A 201 -7.16 -12.70 1.91
CA THR A 201 -7.99 -11.49 1.80
C THR A 201 -9.45 -11.80 1.51
N ALA A 202 -10.38 -10.94 1.93
CA ALA A 202 -11.80 -11.07 1.65
C ALA A 202 -12.08 -11.01 0.15
N ALA A 203 -11.50 -10.03 -0.54
CA ALA A 203 -11.65 -9.87 -1.98
C ALA A 203 -11.12 -11.08 -2.76
N GLY A 204 -9.95 -11.61 -2.36
CA GLY A 204 -9.40 -12.81 -2.97
C GLY A 204 -10.25 -14.06 -2.69
N ASN A 205 -10.83 -14.20 -1.50
CA ASN A 205 -11.79 -15.28 -1.22
C ASN A 205 -13.09 -15.18 -2.03
N VAL A 206 -13.62 -13.97 -2.23
CA VAL A 206 -14.77 -13.74 -3.13
C VAL A 206 -14.39 -14.14 -4.56
N LEU A 207 -13.22 -13.74 -5.03
CA LEU A 207 -12.70 -14.08 -6.36
C LEU A 207 -12.53 -15.60 -6.53
N LEU A 208 -11.85 -16.27 -5.59
CA LEU A 208 -11.63 -17.73 -5.63
C LEU A 208 -12.95 -18.49 -5.66
N ARG A 209 -13.95 -18.03 -4.90
CA ARG A 209 -15.29 -18.61 -4.92
C ARG A 209 -16.01 -18.39 -6.26
N ALA A 210 -15.91 -17.19 -6.83
CA ALA A 210 -16.50 -16.90 -8.14
C ALA A 210 -15.84 -17.73 -9.26
N LEU A 211 -14.51 -17.88 -9.21
CA LEU A 211 -13.74 -18.72 -10.12
C LEU A 211 -14.11 -20.21 -9.99
N SER A 212 -14.18 -20.72 -8.76
CA SER A 212 -14.54 -22.12 -8.53
C SER A 212 -15.97 -22.43 -9.00
N GLY A 213 -16.93 -21.51 -8.76
CA GLY A 213 -18.29 -21.62 -9.29
C GLY A 213 -18.33 -21.67 -10.82
N ARG A 214 -17.65 -20.72 -11.49
CA ARG A 214 -17.60 -20.66 -12.96
C ARG A 214 -16.93 -21.89 -13.58
N LEU A 215 -15.88 -22.43 -12.95
CA LEU A 215 -15.23 -23.65 -13.43
C LEU A 215 -16.12 -24.88 -13.24
N ALA A 216 -16.83 -24.97 -12.12
CA ALA A 216 -17.78 -26.03 -11.87
C ALA A 216 -18.95 -26.04 -12.87
N GLU A 217 -19.45 -24.86 -13.26
CA GLU A 217 -20.46 -24.70 -14.32
C GLU A 217 -19.96 -25.21 -15.69
N ASN A 218 -18.67 -25.05 -15.97
CA ASN A 218 -18.03 -25.56 -17.19
C ASN A 218 -17.58 -27.04 -17.07
N GLY A 219 -17.98 -27.74 -16.00
CA GLY A 219 -17.69 -29.16 -15.79
C GLY A 219 -16.28 -29.46 -15.27
N ILE A 220 -15.48 -28.43 -14.95
CA ILE A 220 -14.15 -28.60 -14.36
C ILE A 220 -14.30 -28.55 -12.84
N ARG A 221 -14.28 -29.73 -12.21
CA ARG A 221 -14.22 -29.84 -10.74
C ARG A 221 -12.76 -29.94 -10.31
N ILE A 222 -12.25 -28.84 -9.78
CA ILE A 222 -10.92 -28.80 -9.15
C ILE A 222 -11.07 -29.37 -7.74
N SER A 223 -11.09 -30.69 -7.61
CA SER A 223 -10.95 -31.35 -6.31
C SER A 223 -9.47 -31.31 -5.94
N GLY A 224 -9.09 -30.26 -5.21
CA GLY A 224 -7.79 -30.17 -4.54
C GLY A 224 -7.70 -31.22 -3.45
N GLU A 225 -6.56 -31.89 -3.41
CA GLU A 225 -6.15 -32.86 -2.40
C GLU A 225 -5.95 -32.16 -1.04
N SER A 226 -7.06 -31.84 -0.37
CA SER A 226 -7.15 -31.61 1.08
C SER A 226 -8.62 -31.44 1.46
N GLY A 227 -9.17 -32.43 2.19
CA GLY A 227 -10.55 -32.44 2.67
C GLY A 227 -11.52 -33.14 1.73
N GLY A 228 -11.73 -34.44 1.96
CA GLY A 228 -12.60 -35.29 1.16
C GLY A 228 -14.04 -34.75 1.03
N ASN A 229 -14.38 -34.32 -0.17
CA ASN A 229 -15.76 -34.17 -0.64
C ASN A 229 -16.00 -34.95 -1.95
N GLY A 230 -15.23 -36.02 -2.13
CA GLY A 230 -15.42 -37.03 -3.19
C GLY A 230 -15.14 -38.46 -2.71
N VAL A 231 -14.52 -38.64 -1.54
CA VAL A 231 -14.39 -39.93 -0.88
C VAL A 231 -15.64 -40.11 -0.02
N LEU A 232 -16.44 -41.12 -0.34
CA LEU A 232 -17.58 -41.51 0.47
C LEU A 232 -17.09 -41.82 1.89
N THR A 233 -17.63 -41.15 2.90
CA THR A 233 -17.34 -41.47 4.30
C THR A 233 -17.82 -42.88 4.63
N ALA A 234 -17.31 -43.51 5.69
CA ALA A 234 -17.76 -44.85 6.10
C ALA A 234 -19.29 -44.90 6.35
N GLU A 235 -19.85 -43.80 6.86
CA GLU A 235 -21.28 -43.59 7.06
C GLU A 235 -22.05 -43.49 5.73
N ASP A 236 -21.48 -42.83 4.72
CA ASP A 236 -22.09 -42.73 3.39
C ASP A 236 -22.04 -44.04 2.63
N VAL A 237 -20.94 -44.82 2.75
CA VAL A 237 -20.85 -46.19 2.21
C VAL A 237 -21.92 -47.09 2.85
N LYS A 238 -22.16 -46.96 4.15
CA LYS A 238 -23.20 -47.73 4.85
C LYS A 238 -24.61 -47.39 4.36
N LYS A 239 -24.90 -46.11 4.08
CA LYS A 239 -26.18 -45.68 3.50
C LYS A 239 -26.33 -46.18 2.07
N LEU A 240 -25.27 -46.09 1.27
CA LEU A 240 -25.24 -46.57 -0.10
C LEU A 240 -25.43 -48.08 -0.20
N HIS A 241 -25.01 -48.85 0.81
CA HIS A 241 -25.20 -50.30 0.84
C HIS A 241 -26.68 -50.73 0.72
N THR A 242 -27.61 -49.86 1.14
CA THR A 242 -29.06 -50.07 1.03
C THR A 242 -29.72 -49.29 -0.12
N ASP A 243 -28.94 -48.54 -0.90
CA ASP A 243 -29.48 -47.71 -1.99
C ASP A 243 -29.85 -48.59 -3.20
N PRO A 244 -31.11 -48.55 -3.68
CA PRO A 244 -31.53 -49.34 -4.83
C PRO A 244 -30.76 -48.98 -6.11
N ARG A 245 -30.16 -47.80 -6.21
CA ARG A 245 -29.39 -47.34 -7.38
C ARG A 245 -28.04 -48.03 -7.54
N ILE A 246 -27.50 -48.67 -6.50
CA ILE A 246 -26.23 -49.43 -6.60
C ILE A 246 -26.44 -50.91 -6.95
N ASP A 247 -27.69 -51.40 -6.98
CA ASP A 247 -28.00 -52.79 -7.33
C ASP A 247 -28.15 -52.95 -8.86
N PRO A 248 -27.28 -53.74 -9.53
CA PRO A 248 -27.37 -53.99 -10.97
C PRO A 248 -28.72 -54.58 -11.42
N ARG A 249 -29.47 -55.20 -10.50
CA ARG A 249 -30.80 -55.76 -10.77
C ARG A 249 -31.87 -54.68 -10.94
N ASN A 250 -31.63 -53.46 -10.46
CA ASN A 250 -32.55 -52.32 -10.56
C ASN A 250 -32.36 -51.48 -11.84
N ARG A 251 -31.69 -52.03 -12.86
CA ARG A 251 -31.46 -51.32 -14.14
C ARG A 251 -32.74 -50.82 -14.81
N ASN A 252 -33.83 -51.57 -14.67
CA ASN A 252 -35.13 -51.23 -15.23
C ASN A 252 -36.18 -50.93 -14.15
N HIS A 253 -35.77 -50.38 -13.01
CA HIS A 253 -36.71 -50.01 -11.95
C HIS A 253 -37.80 -49.05 -12.48
N SER A 254 -39.05 -49.27 -12.07
CA SER A 254 -40.22 -48.50 -12.53
C SER A 254 -40.10 -47.01 -12.18
N ASP A 255 -39.61 -46.74 -10.97
CA ASP A 255 -39.21 -45.42 -10.49
C ASP A 255 -37.84 -45.01 -11.07
N PRO A 256 -37.76 -43.94 -11.91
CA PRO A 256 -36.51 -43.47 -12.51
C PRO A 256 -35.40 -43.16 -11.51
N ASP A 257 -35.77 -42.65 -10.33
CA ASP A 257 -34.82 -42.22 -9.30
C ASP A 257 -34.23 -43.39 -8.50
N LYS A 258 -34.71 -44.61 -8.74
CA LYS A 258 -34.20 -45.85 -8.13
C LYS A 258 -33.54 -46.78 -9.15
N ARG A 259 -33.36 -46.30 -10.39
CA ARG A 259 -32.67 -47.07 -11.42
C ARG A 259 -31.20 -47.19 -11.11
N PHE A 260 -30.62 -48.29 -11.57
CA PHE A 260 -29.20 -48.52 -11.45
C PHE A 260 -28.40 -47.36 -12.06
N ASP A 261 -27.50 -46.79 -11.26
CA ASP A 261 -26.56 -45.75 -11.65
C ASP A 261 -25.15 -46.36 -11.66
N GLU A 262 -24.58 -46.50 -12.85
CA GLU A 262 -23.28 -47.12 -13.08
C GLU A 262 -22.12 -46.30 -12.47
N ASP A 263 -22.24 -44.97 -12.48
CA ASP A 263 -21.22 -44.06 -11.95
C ASP A 263 -21.29 -44.00 -10.42
N LEU A 264 -22.49 -44.15 -9.83
CA LEU A 264 -22.65 -44.32 -8.39
C LEU A 264 -22.09 -45.67 -7.91
N ARG A 265 -22.30 -46.73 -8.69
CA ARG A 265 -21.78 -48.07 -8.36
C ARG A 265 -20.26 -48.12 -8.37
N LYS A 266 -19.60 -47.52 -9.38
CA LYS A 266 -18.13 -47.45 -9.44
C LYS A 266 -17.54 -46.76 -8.20
N ARG A 267 -18.11 -45.61 -7.80
CA ARG A 267 -17.69 -44.88 -6.60
C ARG A 267 -17.89 -45.68 -5.31
N TYR A 268 -18.99 -46.44 -5.21
CA TYR A 268 -19.23 -47.34 -4.08
C TYR A 268 -18.17 -48.47 -4.03
N ASP A 269 -17.91 -49.14 -5.16
CA ASP A 269 -16.94 -50.24 -5.22
C ASP A 269 -15.51 -49.75 -4.92
N GLU A 270 -15.14 -48.56 -5.38
CA GLU A 270 -13.87 -47.89 -5.04
C GLU A 270 -13.75 -47.60 -3.53
N ALA A 271 -14.81 -47.08 -2.91
CA ALA A 271 -14.82 -46.79 -1.48
C ALA A 271 -14.75 -48.06 -0.61
N CYS A 272 -15.45 -49.14 -1.00
CA CYS A 272 -15.35 -50.43 -0.32
C CYS A 272 -13.95 -51.04 -0.42
N ASN A 273 -13.27 -50.90 -1.57
CA ASN A 273 -11.92 -51.42 -1.76
C ASN A 273 -10.87 -50.63 -0.96
N GLN A 274 -11.04 -49.31 -0.80
CA GLN A 274 -10.19 -48.48 0.06
C GLN A 274 -10.31 -48.85 1.55
N SER A 275 -11.49 -49.28 2.02
CA SER A 275 -11.69 -49.69 3.42
C SER A 275 -11.05 -51.04 3.81
N ARG A 276 -10.52 -51.78 2.81
CA ARG A 276 -9.96 -53.14 2.96
C ARG A 276 -8.44 -53.19 2.99
N ASN A 277 -7.76 -52.08 2.69
CA ASN A 277 -6.30 -51.92 2.79
C ASN A 277 -5.95 -51.10 4.04
#